data_AF-A0A968FVL6-F1
#
_entry.id   AF-A0A968FVL6-F1
#
_cell.length_a   1.000
_cell.length_b   1.000
_cell.length_c   1.000
_cell.angle_alpha   90.00
_cell.angle_beta   90.00
_cell.angle_gamma   90.00
#
_symmetry.space_group_name_H-M   'P 1'
#
loop_
_entity.id
_entity.type
_entity.pdbx_description
1 polymer ?
#
loop_
_entity_poly.entity_id
_entity_poly.type
_entity_poly.pdbx_seq_one_letter_code
_entity_poly.pdbx_strand_id
1 'polypeptide(L)'
;DLSPGATGEKEFSFPLLENETVSGRVEIPDDALTVDNIRYFSYQPDQNIKVLVVDGDPKTVAHQSETFYLERALNPFTMALSNIEPTVSTLEELPERDLFDFSVLILCNIRELPFDYELELEKFVNRGGALFIALGDQVDPKF
;
A
#
# COMPACT_ATOMS: atom_id res chain seq x y z
N ASP A 1 -17.39 -23.04 27.00
CA ASP A 1 -16.83 -22.54 28.26
C ASP A 1 -15.33 -22.49 28.24
N LEU A 2 -14.80 -21.28 28.38
CA LEU A 2 -13.40 -21.04 28.70
C LEU A 2 -13.29 -20.84 30.21
N SER A 3 -12.36 -21.54 30.86
CA SER A 3 -12.07 -21.32 32.28
C SER A 3 -11.38 -19.97 32.49
N PRO A 4 -11.43 -19.36 33.69
CA PRO A 4 -10.72 -18.12 33.98
C PRO A 4 -9.22 -18.22 33.64
N GLY A 5 -8.73 -17.30 32.80
CA GLY A 5 -7.34 -17.28 32.33
C GLY A 5 -7.04 -18.18 31.12
N ALA A 6 -8.04 -18.87 30.57
CA ALA A 6 -7.90 -19.66 29.34
C ALA A 6 -8.17 -18.82 28.09
N THR A 7 -7.41 -19.06 27.03
CA THR A 7 -7.62 -18.45 25.71
C THR A 7 -8.29 -19.46 24.79
N GLY A 8 -9.30 -19.02 24.05
CA GLY A 8 -9.89 -19.78 22.95
C GLY A 8 -9.77 -19.00 21.65
N GLU A 9 -9.42 -19.69 20.58
CA GLU A 9 -9.39 -19.12 19.23
C GLU A 9 -10.53 -19.71 18.41
N LYS A 10 -11.21 -18.87 17.63
CA LYS A 10 -12.23 -19.31 16.69
C LYS A 10 -12.08 -18.53 15.39
N GLU A 11 -11.84 -19.27 14.32
CA GLU A 11 -11.72 -18.73 12.98
C GLU A 11 -13.11 -18.72 12.32
N PHE A 12 -13.45 -17.61 11.68
CA PHE A 12 -14.67 -17.46 10.90
C PHE A 12 -14.27 -17.17 9.46
N SER A 13 -14.79 -17.96 8.51
CA SER A 13 -14.64 -17.71 7.09
C SER A 13 -16.00 -17.37 6.51
N PHE A 14 -16.11 -16.22 5.87
CA PHE A 14 -17.30 -15.80 5.14
C PHE A 14 -16.96 -15.69 3.65
N PRO A 15 -17.85 -16.14 2.74
CA PRO A 15 -17.63 -15.93 1.32
C PRO A 15 -17.60 -14.43 1.05
N LEU A 16 -16.55 -13.96 0.36
CA LEU A 16 -16.49 -12.58 -0.11
C LEU A 16 -17.64 -12.38 -1.11
N LEU A 17 -18.62 -11.55 -0.73
CA LEU A 17 -19.59 -11.01 -1.66
C LEU A 17 -18.87 -9.87 -2.38
N GLU A 18 -18.86 -9.91 -3.71
CA GLU A 18 -18.12 -8.99 -4.60
C GLU A 18 -18.15 -7.53 -4.10
N ASN A 19 -16.96 -6.93 -3.94
CA ASN A 19 -16.66 -5.51 -3.67
C ASN A 19 -17.54 -4.73 -2.66
N GLU A 20 -18.37 -5.38 -1.85
CA GLU A 20 -19.22 -4.72 -0.86
C GLU A 20 -18.54 -4.62 0.52
N THR A 21 -18.66 -3.46 1.15
CA THR A 21 -18.22 -3.28 2.54
C THR A 21 -19.08 -4.15 3.45
N VAL A 22 -18.43 -5.01 4.23
CA VAL A 22 -19.10 -5.88 5.21
C VAL A 22 -18.84 -5.34 6.61
N SER A 23 -19.87 -4.83 7.27
CA SER A 23 -19.83 -4.54 8.71
C SER A 23 -20.51 -5.66 9.49
N GLY A 24 -19.89 -6.12 10.57
CA GLY A 24 -20.44 -7.18 11.41
C GLY A 24 -20.10 -7.00 12.88
N ARG A 25 -20.66 -7.88 13.70
CA ARG A 25 -20.31 -8.00 15.12
C ARG A 25 -20.14 -9.46 15.49
N VAL A 26 -19.16 -9.72 16.36
CA VAL A 26 -18.97 -11.01 17.01
C VAL A 26 -19.52 -10.88 18.43
N GLU A 27 -20.34 -11.83 18.84
CA GLU A 27 -20.99 -11.87 20.14
C GLU A 27 -20.70 -13.21 20.81
N ILE A 28 -20.26 -13.16 22.07
CA ILE A 28 -20.08 -14.34 22.92
C ILE A 28 -21.23 -14.45 23.93
N PRO A 29 -21.50 -15.64 24.51
CA PRO A 29 -22.54 -15.81 25.52
C PRO A 29 -22.33 -14.88 26.72
N ASP A 30 -23.42 -14.44 27.33
CA ASP A 30 -23.40 -13.53 28.48
C ASP A 30 -22.60 -14.09 29.66
N ASP A 31 -21.78 -13.24 30.25
CA ASP A 31 -21.04 -13.49 31.48
C ASP A 31 -21.28 -12.35 32.51
N ALA A 32 -20.47 -12.30 33.57
CA ALA A 32 -20.61 -11.30 34.62
C ALA A 32 -20.31 -9.85 34.14
N LEU A 33 -19.72 -9.69 32.95
CA LEU A 33 -19.33 -8.40 32.38
C LEU A 33 -19.85 -8.25 30.95
N THR A 34 -21.15 -8.04 30.79
CA THR A 34 -21.82 -8.01 29.48
C THR A 34 -21.31 -6.97 28.46
N VAL A 35 -20.50 -5.99 28.89
CA VAL A 35 -20.04 -4.86 28.06
C VAL A 35 -18.91 -5.22 27.07
N ASP A 36 -18.17 -6.31 27.29
CA ASP A 36 -17.07 -6.74 26.40
C ASP A 36 -17.44 -7.95 25.52
N ASN A 37 -18.66 -8.47 25.66
CA ASN A 37 -19.15 -9.62 24.90
C ASN A 37 -19.40 -9.31 23.42
N ILE A 38 -19.40 -8.04 23.02
CA ILE A 38 -19.66 -7.60 21.64
C ILE A 38 -18.43 -6.90 21.07
N ARG A 39 -17.94 -7.41 19.92
CA ARG A 39 -16.86 -6.78 19.15
C ARG A 39 -17.30 -6.50 17.73
N TYR A 40 -17.24 -5.23 17.33
CA TYR A 40 -17.59 -4.80 15.97
C TYR A 40 -16.38 -4.93 15.04
N PHE A 41 -16.63 -5.27 13.78
CA PHE A 41 -15.62 -5.28 12.72
C PHE A 41 -16.21 -4.74 11.42
N SER A 42 -15.33 -4.25 10.55
CA SER A 42 -15.65 -3.83 9.19
C SER A 42 -14.59 -4.36 8.25
N TYR A 43 -15.02 -4.90 7.12
CA TYR A 43 -14.19 -5.38 6.04
C TYR A 43 -14.51 -4.58 4.77
N GLN A 44 -13.49 -3.97 4.18
CA GLN A 44 -13.60 -3.19 2.94
C GLN A 44 -12.79 -3.92 1.86
N PRO A 45 -13.43 -4.60 0.90
CA PRO A 45 -12.74 -5.40 -0.12
C PRO A 45 -11.97 -4.57 -1.15
N ASP A 46 -12.38 -3.31 -1.37
CA ASP A 46 -11.91 -2.51 -2.51
C ASP A 46 -10.93 -1.41 -2.07
N GLN A 47 -9.88 -1.82 -1.38
CA GLN A 47 -8.75 -0.95 -1.10
C GLN A 47 -7.74 -1.12 -2.24
N ASN A 48 -8.10 -0.69 -3.45
CA ASN A 48 -7.13 -0.62 -4.56
C ASN A 48 -6.07 0.42 -4.22
N ILE A 49 -4.93 -0.06 -3.74
CA ILE A 49 -3.76 0.76 -3.43
C ILE A 49 -3.07 1.06 -4.74
N LYS A 50 -3.36 2.24 -5.30
CA LYS A 50 -2.62 2.77 -6.44
C LYS A 50 -1.23 3.20 -6.02
N VAL A 51 -0.21 2.61 -6.61
CA VAL A 51 1.20 2.86 -6.30
C VAL A 51 1.87 3.48 -7.52
N LEU A 52 2.41 4.69 -7.40
CA LEU A 52 3.27 5.28 -8.43
C LEU A 52 4.70 4.88 -8.15
N VAL A 53 5.35 4.24 -9.12
CA VAL A 53 6.76 3.89 -9.07
C VAL A 53 7.50 4.75 -10.08
N VAL A 54 8.43 5.57 -9.60
CA VAL A 54 9.25 6.46 -10.43
C VAL A 54 10.63 5.85 -10.61
N ASP A 55 10.97 5.56 -11.87
CA ASP A 55 12.29 5.07 -12.27
C ASP A 55 13.22 6.24 -12.60
N GLY A 56 14.31 6.39 -11.83
CA GLY A 56 15.32 7.43 -12.00
C GLY A 56 16.40 7.10 -13.03
N ASP A 57 16.58 5.84 -13.41
CA ASP A 57 17.56 5.40 -14.43
C ASP A 57 16.97 4.28 -15.30
N PRO A 58 15.91 4.56 -16.08
CA PRO A 58 15.21 3.55 -16.86
C PRO A 58 16.17 2.88 -17.85
N LYS A 59 16.46 1.60 -17.64
CA LYS A 59 17.33 0.82 -18.52
C LYS A 59 16.52 0.23 -19.68
N THR A 60 17.17 0.10 -20.85
CA THR A 60 16.56 -0.45 -22.06
C THR A 60 16.22 -1.95 -21.94
N VAL A 61 16.76 -2.61 -20.92
CA VAL A 61 16.52 -4.01 -20.60
C VAL A 61 15.66 -4.06 -19.34
N ALA A 62 14.41 -4.52 -19.45
CA ALA A 62 13.42 -4.44 -18.39
C ALA A 62 13.91 -4.99 -17.03
N HIS A 63 14.64 -6.11 -17.00
CA HIS A 63 15.16 -6.70 -15.77
C HIS A 63 16.40 -5.99 -15.19
N GLN A 64 16.92 -4.99 -15.89
CA GLN A 64 17.98 -4.11 -15.40
C GLN A 64 17.42 -2.80 -14.83
N SER A 65 16.13 -2.52 -15.03
CA SER A 65 15.44 -1.41 -14.36
C SER A 65 15.14 -1.78 -12.90
N GLU A 66 15.38 -0.84 -12.00
CA GLU A 66 15.19 -0.93 -10.56
C GLU A 66 13.71 -1.23 -10.19
N THR A 67 12.80 -0.88 -11.09
CA THR A 67 11.35 -1.03 -10.93
C THR A 67 10.83 -2.43 -11.25
N PHE A 68 11.59 -3.27 -11.96
CA PHE A 68 11.13 -4.57 -12.44
C PHE A 68 10.87 -5.59 -11.34
N TYR A 69 11.75 -5.67 -10.34
CA TYR A 69 11.56 -6.57 -9.21
C TYR A 69 10.49 -6.05 -8.25
N LEU A 70 10.35 -4.72 -8.13
CA LEU A 70 9.34 -4.08 -7.30
C LEU A 70 7.93 -4.28 -7.87
N GLU A 71 7.74 -4.04 -9.16
CA GLU A 71 6.48 -4.29 -9.84
C GLU A 71 6.06 -5.76 -9.69
N ARG A 72 7.00 -6.70 -9.87
CA ARG A 72 6.74 -8.14 -9.69
C ARG A 72 6.47 -8.54 -8.23
N ALA A 73 7.03 -7.81 -7.27
CA ALA A 73 6.76 -8.05 -5.84
C ALA A 73 5.38 -7.51 -5.44
N LEU A 74 4.97 -6.36 -6.01
CA LEU A 74 3.68 -5.73 -5.74
C LEU A 74 2.52 -6.44 -6.46
N ASN A 75 2.77 -7.01 -7.64
CA ASN A 75 1.80 -7.81 -8.38
C ASN A 75 2.44 -9.08 -8.98
N PRO A 76 2.56 -10.16 -8.18
CA PRO A 76 3.34 -11.34 -8.57
C PRO A 76 2.72 -12.24 -9.66
N PHE A 77 1.48 -12.02 -10.12
CA PHE A 77 0.81 -12.90 -11.10
C PHE A 77 -0.20 -12.18 -12.01
N THR A 78 -0.52 -12.77 -13.17
CA THR A 78 -1.52 -12.29 -14.15
C THR A 78 -2.96 -12.24 -13.63
N MET A 79 -3.21 -12.81 -12.43
CA MET A 79 -4.43 -12.62 -11.65
C MET A 79 -3.99 -12.00 -10.33
N ALA A 80 -4.17 -10.68 -10.19
CA ALA A 80 -3.81 -9.94 -9.01
C ALA A 80 -4.67 -10.41 -7.82
N LEU A 81 -4.13 -11.30 -6.98
CA LEU A 81 -4.66 -11.58 -5.63
C LEU A 81 -4.38 -10.42 -4.65
N SER A 82 -3.59 -9.44 -5.10
CA SER A 82 -3.18 -8.25 -4.38
C SER A 82 -3.97 -7.06 -4.93
N ASN A 83 -4.65 -6.29 -4.08
CA ASN A 83 -5.31 -5.03 -4.43
C ASN A 83 -4.30 -3.89 -4.67
N ILE A 84 -3.07 -4.20 -5.09
CA ILE A 84 -2.03 -3.20 -5.35
C ILE A 84 -1.93 -3.01 -6.86
N GLU A 85 -2.13 -1.79 -7.33
CA GLU A 85 -2.04 -1.41 -8.73
C GLU A 85 -0.80 -0.53 -8.94
N PRO A 86 0.37 -1.13 -9.26
CA PRO A 86 1.56 -0.36 -9.56
C PRO A 86 1.44 0.30 -10.94
N THR A 87 1.86 1.55 -11.02
CA THR A 87 2.02 2.30 -12.25
C THR A 87 3.46 2.79 -12.33
N VAL A 88 4.21 2.35 -13.33
CA VAL A 88 5.58 2.80 -13.56
C VAL A 88 5.56 4.10 -14.36
N SER A 89 6.40 5.04 -13.96
CA SER A 89 6.64 6.30 -14.68
C SER A 89 8.12 6.64 -14.65
N THR A 90 8.60 7.37 -15.64
CA THR A 90 9.94 7.95 -15.61
C THR A 90 9.94 9.26 -14.82
N LEU A 91 11.13 9.74 -14.45
CA LEU A 91 11.29 11.06 -13.84
C LEU A 91 10.74 12.20 -14.73
N GLU A 92 10.82 12.06 -16.05
CA GLU A 92 10.32 13.05 -17.02
C GLU A 92 8.80 13.12 -17.08
N GLU A 93 8.13 11.98 -16.86
CA GLU A 93 6.67 11.86 -16.87
C GLU A 93 6.04 12.21 -15.52
N LEU A 94 6.82 12.20 -14.43
CA LEU A 94 6.36 12.47 -13.07
C LEU A 94 5.55 13.78 -12.96
N PRO A 95 5.97 14.92 -13.57
CA PRO A 95 5.19 16.17 -13.52
C PRO A 95 3.87 16.12 -14.30
N GLU A 96 3.70 15.18 -15.23
CA GLU A 96 2.45 15.02 -16.00
C GLU A 96 1.41 14.20 -15.24
N ARG A 97 1.81 13.53 -14.15
CA ARG A 97 0.93 12.71 -13.31
C ARG A 97 0.36 13.52 -12.16
N ASP A 98 -0.92 13.29 -11.87
CA ASP A 98 -1.51 13.78 -10.64
C ASP A 98 -1.16 12.84 -9.47
N LEU A 99 -0.33 13.31 -8.54
CA LEU A 99 0.00 12.55 -7.34
C LEU A 99 -1.23 12.22 -6.50
N PHE A 100 -2.33 12.99 -6.59
CA PHE A 100 -3.60 12.76 -5.88
C PHE A 100 -4.29 11.45 -6.27
N ASP A 101 -3.98 10.88 -7.43
CA ASP A 101 -4.51 9.59 -7.86
C ASP A 101 -3.85 8.40 -7.16
N PHE A 102 -2.74 8.62 -6.45
CA PHE A 102 -1.92 7.57 -5.85
C PHE A 102 -1.95 7.60 -4.32
N SER A 103 -1.93 6.42 -3.72
CA SER A 103 -1.83 6.22 -2.26
C SER A 103 -0.38 6.11 -1.80
N VAL A 104 0.48 5.56 -2.66
CA VAL A 104 1.90 5.35 -2.37
C VAL A 104 2.74 5.87 -3.55
N LEU A 105 3.81 6.60 -3.24
CA LEU A 105 4.83 7.01 -4.19
C LEU A 105 6.14 6.34 -3.84
N ILE A 106 6.76 5.67 -4.81
CA ILE A 106 8.04 4.98 -4.68
C ILE A 106 9.03 5.64 -5.63
N LEU A 107 10.07 6.27 -5.10
CA LEU A 107 11.14 6.91 -5.86
C LEU A 107 12.35 5.98 -5.90
N CYS A 108 12.73 5.49 -7.08
CA CYS A 108 13.84 4.54 -7.25
C CYS A 108 15.03 5.19 -7.95
N ASN A 109 16.19 5.21 -7.29
CA ASN A 109 17.47 5.66 -7.85
C ASN A 109 17.43 7.06 -8.51
N ILE A 110 16.65 7.98 -7.94
CA ILE A 110 16.51 9.35 -8.47
C ILE A 110 17.68 10.20 -8.01
N ARG A 111 18.39 10.79 -8.98
CA ARG A 111 19.53 11.69 -8.72
C ARG A 111 19.11 13.08 -8.26
N GLU A 112 18.16 13.67 -8.95
CA GLU A 112 17.71 15.05 -8.75
C GLU A 112 16.22 15.11 -9.06
N LEU A 113 15.45 15.76 -8.19
CA LEU A 113 14.02 15.98 -8.43
C LEU A 113 13.84 17.15 -9.43
N PRO A 114 12.73 17.18 -10.18
CA PRO A 114 12.39 18.35 -10.98
C PRO A 114 12.30 19.61 -10.10
N PHE A 115 12.58 20.77 -10.70
CA PHE A 115 12.54 22.04 -9.97
C PHE A 115 11.17 22.26 -9.31
N ASP A 116 11.17 22.70 -8.04
CA ASP A 116 10.00 22.90 -7.17
C ASP A 116 9.16 21.64 -6.84
N TYR A 117 9.55 20.45 -7.28
CA TYR A 117 8.76 19.22 -7.04
C TYR A 117 8.76 18.77 -5.57
N GLU A 118 9.72 19.26 -4.77
CA GLU A 118 9.78 19.03 -3.32
C GLU A 118 8.50 19.49 -2.60
N LEU A 119 7.91 20.61 -3.04
CA LEU A 119 6.69 21.15 -2.45
C LEU A 119 5.48 20.24 -2.73
N GLU A 120 5.43 19.63 -3.90
CA GLU A 120 4.36 18.69 -4.26
C GLU A 120 4.50 17.37 -3.48
N LEU A 121 5.73 16.90 -3.28
CA LEU A 121 6.00 15.75 -2.41
C LEU A 121 5.61 16.04 -0.96
N GLU A 122 5.93 17.23 -0.44
CA GLU A 122 5.55 17.63 0.91
C GLU A 122 4.02 17.65 1.08
N LYS A 123 3.28 18.22 0.11
CA LYS A 123 1.81 18.19 0.10
C LYS A 123 1.27 16.75 0.05
N PHE A 124 1.88 15.89 -0.75
CA PHE A 124 1.52 14.48 -0.86
C PHE A 124 1.69 13.72 0.46
N VAL A 125 2.79 13.93 1.19
CA VAL A 125 3.00 13.27 2.48
C VAL A 125 2.10 13.86 3.56
N ASN A 126 1.95 15.18 3.61
CA ASN A 126 1.13 15.86 4.62
C ASN A 126 -0.35 15.50 4.56
N ARG A 127 -0.87 15.09 3.39
CA ARG A 127 -2.25 14.61 3.25
C ARG A 127 -2.43 13.12 3.60
N GLY A 128 -1.34 12.41 3.96
CA GLY A 128 -1.36 10.99 4.33
C GLY A 128 -0.90 10.02 3.24
N GLY A 129 -0.33 10.51 2.12
CA GLY A 129 0.30 9.67 1.11
C GLY A 129 1.59 9.04 1.64
N ALA A 130 1.84 7.76 1.33
CA ALA A 130 3.06 7.08 1.75
C ALA A 130 4.19 7.33 0.73
N LEU A 131 5.32 7.84 1.19
CA LEU A 131 6.52 8.04 0.37
C LEU A 131 7.58 6.98 0.73
N PHE A 132 8.05 6.26 -0.28
CA PHE A 132 9.17 5.33 -0.17
C PHE A 132 10.30 5.78 -1.09
N ILE A 133 11.52 5.86 -0.57
CA ILE A 133 12.70 6.25 -1.35
C ILE A 133 13.68 5.08 -1.34
N ALA A 134 13.89 4.50 -2.52
CA ALA A 134 14.89 3.48 -2.76
C ALA A 134 16.14 4.16 -3.31
N LEU A 135 17.17 4.25 -2.47
CA LEU A 135 18.48 4.78 -2.86
C LEU A 135 19.20 3.79 -3.79
N GLY A 136 20.04 4.33 -4.68
CA GLY A 136 20.89 3.55 -5.58
C GLY A 136 22.25 4.21 -5.78
N ASP A 137 22.88 3.91 -6.90
CA ASP A 137 24.23 4.39 -7.24
C ASP A 137 24.26 5.84 -7.75
N GLN A 138 23.10 6.44 -8.02
CA GLN A 138 22.98 7.85 -8.42
C GLN A 138 22.91 8.82 -7.24
N VAL A 139 22.89 8.32 -6.01
CA VAL A 139 22.82 9.15 -4.80
C VAL A 139 24.18 9.79 -4.55
N ASP A 140 24.22 11.12 -4.40
CA ASP A 140 25.42 11.83 -3.97
C ASP A 140 25.47 11.87 -2.43
N PRO A 141 26.35 11.10 -1.76
CA PRO A 141 26.43 11.07 -0.30
C PRO A 141 27.14 12.29 0.29
N LYS A 142 27.60 13.24 -0.53
CA LYS A 142 28.37 14.40 -0.07
C LYS A 142 27.53 15.63 0.28
N PHE A 143 26.20 15.51 0.24
CA PHE A 143 25.26 16.51 0.74
C PHE A 143 24.50 15.99 1.96
#